data_AF-A0A2N7RCU6-F1
#
_entry.id   AF-A0A2N7RCU6-F1
#
_cell.length_a   1.000
_cell.length_b   1.000
_cell.length_c   1.000
_cell.angle_alpha   90.00
_cell.angle_beta   90.00
_cell.angle_gamma   90.00
#
_symmetry.space_group_name_H-M   'P 1'
#
loop_
_entity.id
_entity.type
_entity.pdbx_description
1 polymer ?
#
loop_
_entity_poly.entity_id
_entity_poly.type
_entity_poly.pdbx_seq_one_letter_code
_entity_poly.pdbx_strand_id
1 'polypeptide(L)'
;MIVEEQPALQSRIARVCNELGYRDLTPIRSFRELLALTHYAHDPFEQYDLMIINGELIATTGVDPVRFFQSNPQIRHGVIHDARRGLPQAEAIFATGRRQLFMLRTLDRQSLGTVLAYLDV
;
A
#
# COMPACT_ATOMS: atom_id res chain seq x y z
N MET A 1 -5.62 -3.72 -1.42
CA MET A 1 -4.69 -4.87 -1.35
C MET A 1 -3.66 -4.68 -0.23
N ILE A 2 -3.21 -5.76 0.39
CA ILE A 2 -2.12 -5.79 1.40
C ILE A 2 -0.98 -6.65 0.85
N VAL A 3 0.18 -6.04 0.64
CA VAL A 3 1.40 -6.69 0.16
C VAL A 3 2.37 -6.86 1.33
N GLU A 4 2.29 -8.01 1.97
CA GLU A 4 3.07 -8.36 3.16
C GLU A 4 3.33 -9.87 3.17
N GLU A 5 4.59 -10.25 3.28
CA GLU A 5 5.04 -11.64 3.25
C GLU A 5 4.71 -12.36 4.56
N GLN A 6 4.82 -11.66 5.70
CA GLN A 6 4.59 -12.26 7.01
C GLN A 6 3.09 -12.38 7.34
N PRO A 7 2.54 -13.60 7.49
CA PRO A 7 1.09 -13.78 7.70
C PRO A 7 0.55 -13.09 8.96
N ALA A 8 1.37 -13.01 10.01
CA ALA A 8 1.00 -12.32 11.25
C ALA A 8 0.85 -10.80 11.06
N LEU A 9 1.77 -10.18 10.31
CA LEU A 9 1.69 -8.76 9.98
C LEU A 9 0.53 -8.48 9.03
N GLN A 10 0.36 -9.31 7.99
CA GLN A 10 -0.76 -9.20 7.05
C GLN A 10 -2.11 -9.25 7.79
N SER A 11 -2.27 -10.19 8.72
CA SER A 11 -3.50 -10.31 9.54
C SER A 11 -3.71 -9.10 10.45
N ARG A 12 -2.63 -8.55 11.03
CA ARG A 12 -2.69 -7.34 11.84
C ARG A 12 -3.11 -6.12 11.02
N ILE A 13 -2.54 -5.94 9.83
CA ILE A 13 -2.90 -4.84 8.91
C ILE A 13 -4.37 -4.96 8.51
N ALA A 14 -4.81 -6.15 8.09
CA ALA A 14 -6.20 -6.40 7.73
C ALA A 14 -7.16 -6.08 8.88
N ARG A 15 -6.80 -6.45 10.12
CA ARG A 15 -7.58 -6.11 11.31
C ARG A 15 -7.70 -4.59 11.52
N VAL A 16 -6.60 -3.84 11.46
CA VAL A 16 -6.64 -2.39 11.63
C VAL A 16 -7.49 -1.73 10.56
N CYS A 17 -7.38 -2.19 9.31
CA CYS A 17 -8.21 -1.68 8.22
C CYS A 17 -9.70 -2.00 8.44
N ASN A 18 -10.03 -3.22 8.86
CA ASN A 18 -11.40 -3.63 9.19
C ASN A 18 -12.00 -2.76 10.31
N GLU A 19 -11.20 -2.44 11.35
CA GLU A 19 -11.59 -1.54 12.44
C GLU A 19 -11.79 -0.08 11.98
N LEU A 20 -11.18 0.30 10.84
CA LEU A 20 -11.34 1.61 10.19
C LEU A 20 -12.44 1.61 9.11
N GLY A 21 -13.09 0.46 8.85
CA GLY A 21 -14.18 0.33 7.88
C GLY A 21 -13.76 -0.18 6.50
N TYR A 22 -12.48 -0.42 6.25
CA TYR A 22 -11.94 -0.86 4.97
C TYR A 22 -11.79 -2.39 4.92
N ARG A 23 -12.71 -3.09 4.23
CA ARG A 23 -12.91 -4.55 4.36
C ARG A 23 -12.50 -5.40 3.15
N ASP A 24 -12.41 -4.80 1.96
CA ASP A 24 -12.14 -5.54 0.70
C ASP A 24 -10.63 -5.57 0.40
N LEU A 25 -9.88 -6.24 1.28
CA LEU A 25 -8.43 -6.30 1.20
C LEU A 25 -7.96 -7.64 0.64
N THR A 26 -7.49 -7.62 -0.60
CA THR A 26 -6.80 -8.77 -1.20
C THR A 26 -5.39 -8.93 -0.60
N PRO A 27 -5.08 -10.07 0.06
CA PRO A 27 -3.74 -10.36 0.55
C PRO A 27 -2.81 -10.80 -0.58
N ILE A 28 -1.59 -10.28 -0.59
CA ILE A 28 -0.53 -10.58 -1.55
C ILE A 28 0.74 -10.86 -0.73
N ARG A 29 1.41 -11.98 -0.97
CA ARG A 29 2.52 -12.45 -0.11
C ARG A 29 3.90 -12.22 -0.70
N SER A 30 3.99 -11.79 -1.94
CA SER A 30 5.28 -11.51 -2.58
C SER A 30 5.19 -10.37 -3.58
N PHE A 31 6.33 -9.72 -3.82
CA PHE A 31 6.42 -8.71 -4.89
C PHE A 31 6.15 -9.31 -6.27
N ARG A 32 6.47 -10.60 -6.49
CA ARG A 32 6.17 -11.29 -7.74
C ARG A 32 4.67 -11.45 -7.98
N GLU A 33 3.90 -11.79 -6.94
CA GLU A 33 2.44 -11.83 -7.02
C GLU A 33 1.87 -10.43 -7.28
N LEU A 34 2.41 -9.39 -6.62
CA LEU A 34 2.05 -8.01 -6.91
C LEU A 34 2.27 -7.67 -8.39
N LEU A 35 3.44 -7.98 -8.95
CA LEU A 35 3.73 -7.76 -10.36
C LEU A 35 2.78 -8.52 -11.28
N ALA A 36 2.41 -9.76 -10.95
CA ALA A 36 1.44 -10.53 -11.72
C ALA A 36 0.09 -9.81 -11.82
N LEU A 37 -0.36 -9.19 -10.72
CA LEU A 37 -1.62 -8.44 -10.66
C LEU A 37 -1.51 -7.06 -11.32
N THR A 38 -0.34 -6.43 -11.30
CA THR A 38 -0.22 -5.02 -11.71
C THR A 38 0.34 -4.84 -13.13
N HIS A 39 1.19 -5.75 -13.60
CA HIS A 39 1.79 -5.70 -14.95
C HIS A 39 1.20 -6.71 -15.93
N TYR A 40 0.67 -7.84 -15.44
CA TYR A 40 0.24 -8.95 -16.29
C TYR A 40 -1.26 -9.22 -16.22
N ALA A 41 -2.02 -8.49 -15.39
CA ALA A 41 -3.47 -8.56 -15.40
C ALA A 41 -4.01 -7.95 -16.71
N HIS A 42 -4.87 -8.71 -17.39
CA HIS A 42 -5.42 -8.38 -18.69
C HIS A 42 -6.64 -7.45 -18.62
N ASP A 43 -7.12 -7.12 -17.42
CA ASP A 43 -8.32 -6.31 -17.25
C ASP A 43 -7.96 -4.83 -17.03
N PRO A 44 -8.10 -3.96 -18.06
CA PRO A 44 -7.84 -2.53 -17.93
C PRO A 44 -8.82 -1.80 -16.99
N PHE A 45 -9.86 -2.49 -16.51
CA PHE A 45 -10.89 -1.93 -15.63
C PHE A 45 -10.69 -2.30 -14.16
N GLU A 46 -9.80 -3.26 -13.83
CA GLU A 46 -9.55 -3.63 -12.44
C GLU A 46 -8.72 -2.52 -11.75
N GLN A 47 -9.42 -1.66 -11.01
CA GLN A 47 -8.82 -0.58 -10.25
C GLN A 47 -8.70 -0.99 -8.79
N TYR A 48 -7.55 -0.68 -8.19
CA TYR A 48 -7.29 -0.90 -6.78
C TYR A 48 -7.25 0.46 -6.07
N ASP A 49 -8.23 0.71 -5.21
CA ASP A 49 -8.32 1.99 -4.49
C ASP A 49 -7.12 2.21 -3.56
N LEU A 50 -6.65 1.15 -2.90
CA LEU A 50 -5.57 1.23 -1.93
C LEU A 50 -4.61 0.03 -2.02
N MET A 51 -3.30 0.31 -2.09
CA MET A 51 -2.23 -0.65 -1.85
C MET A 51 -1.52 -0.32 -0.54
N ILE A 52 -1.45 -1.28 0.38
CA ILE A 52 -0.61 -1.20 1.57
C ILE A 52 0.56 -2.16 1.37
N ILE A 53 1.81 -1.68 1.38
CA ILE A 53 3.00 -2.49 1.09
C ILE A 53 4.10 -2.31 2.14
N ASN A 54 4.76 -3.42 2.50
CA ASN A 54 5.96 -3.39 3.32
C ASN A 54 7.14 -2.78 2.54
N GLY A 55 7.70 -1.70 3.06
CA GLY A 55 8.84 -0.99 2.46
C GLY A 55 10.10 -1.85 2.33
N GLU A 56 10.34 -2.79 3.26
CA GLU A 56 11.45 -3.72 3.16
C GLU A 56 11.25 -4.70 2.00
N LEU A 57 10.00 -5.16 1.77
CA LEU A 57 9.66 -6.09 0.70
C LEU A 57 9.97 -5.49 -0.67
N ILE A 58 9.58 -4.24 -0.94
CA ILE A 58 9.92 -3.59 -2.22
C ILE A 58 11.41 -3.22 -2.31
N ALA A 59 12.04 -2.82 -1.21
CA ALA A 59 13.46 -2.46 -1.20
C ALA A 59 14.38 -3.64 -1.57
N THR A 60 14.02 -4.88 -1.18
CA THR A 60 14.81 -6.08 -1.55
C THR A 60 14.87 -6.34 -3.05
N THR A 61 13.95 -5.78 -3.82
CA THR A 61 13.87 -5.95 -5.28
C THR A 61 14.72 -4.95 -6.06
N GLY A 62 15.23 -3.90 -5.39
CA GLY A 62 15.91 -2.79 -6.03
C GLY A 62 15.00 -1.84 -6.81
N VAL A 63 13.68 -2.06 -6.79
CA VAL A 63 12.70 -1.21 -7.45
C VAL A 63 12.43 0.05 -6.62
N ASP A 64 12.45 1.21 -7.27
CA ASP A 64 12.04 2.47 -6.65
C ASP A 64 10.51 2.47 -6.44
N PRO A 65 10.02 2.69 -5.21
CA PRO A 65 8.59 2.60 -4.91
C PRO A 65 7.75 3.66 -5.61
N VAL A 66 8.30 4.86 -5.80
CA VAL A 66 7.59 5.95 -6.49
C VAL A 66 7.46 5.62 -7.98
N ARG A 67 8.53 5.14 -8.61
CA ARG A 67 8.50 4.69 -10.01
C ARG A 67 7.58 3.50 -10.23
N PHE A 68 7.57 2.53 -9.29
CA PHE A 68 6.62 1.43 -9.33
C PHE A 68 5.19 1.95 -9.31
N PHE A 69 4.85 2.81 -8.36
CA PHE A 69 3.51 3.39 -8.25
C PHE A 69 3.13 4.17 -9.51
N GLN A 70 4.02 5.03 -10.02
CA GLN A 70 3.79 5.79 -11.26
C GLN A 70 3.49 4.90 -12.47
N SER A 71 4.20 3.78 -12.60
CA SER A 71 4.05 2.82 -13.71
C SER A 71 2.80 1.95 -13.62
N ASN A 72 2.08 2.01 -12.49
CA ASN A 72 0.92 1.18 -12.19
C ASN A 72 -0.33 2.06 -11.95
N PRO A 73 -0.91 2.64 -13.02
CA PRO A 73 -2.02 3.60 -12.93
C PRO A 73 -3.31 3.01 -12.36
N GLN A 74 -3.48 1.69 -12.41
CA GLN A 74 -4.59 0.97 -11.78
C GLN A 74 -4.57 1.05 -10.24
N ILE A 75 -3.44 1.40 -9.63
CA ILE A 75 -3.35 1.67 -8.19
C ILE A 75 -3.62 3.16 -7.96
N ARG A 76 -4.77 3.45 -7.34
CA ARG A 76 -5.19 4.82 -7.06
C ARG A 76 -4.41 5.42 -5.89
N HIS A 77 -4.35 4.75 -4.75
CA HIS A 77 -3.60 5.20 -3.58
C HIS A 77 -2.66 4.12 -3.05
N GLY A 78 -1.57 4.55 -2.42
CA GLY A 78 -0.59 3.66 -1.82
C GLY A 78 -0.15 4.12 -0.43
N VAL A 79 0.15 3.16 0.43
CA VAL A 79 0.76 3.35 1.74
C VAL A 79 1.93 2.38 1.88
N ILE A 80 3.13 2.92 2.06
CA ILE A 80 4.33 2.16 2.34
C ILE A 80 4.56 2.20 3.84
N HIS A 81 4.56 1.04 4.49
CA HIS A 81 4.99 0.96 5.88
C HIS A 81 6.44 0.49 5.95
N ASP A 82 7.29 1.30 6.55
CA ASP A 82 8.72 1.01 6.67
C ASP A 82 9.18 1.40 8.07
N ALA A 83 9.51 0.40 8.90
CA ALA A 83 9.93 0.65 10.27
C ALA A 83 11.26 1.42 10.38
N ARG A 84 12.10 1.36 9.34
CA ARG A 84 13.44 1.98 9.32
C ARG A 84 13.41 3.38 8.71
N ARG A 85 12.68 3.54 7.61
CA ARG A 85 12.67 4.78 6.79
C ARG A 85 11.45 5.64 7.08
N GLY A 86 10.36 5.07 7.58
CA GLY A 86 9.12 5.78 7.84
C GLY A 86 9.20 6.75 9.01
N LEU A 87 8.44 7.84 8.88
CA LEU A 87 8.18 8.77 9.96
C LEU A 87 6.96 8.33 10.79
N PRO A 88 6.87 8.73 12.08
CA PRO A 88 5.68 8.48 12.89
C PRO A 88 4.42 9.13 12.30
N GLN A 89 4.58 10.26 11.63
CA GLN A 89 3.51 10.93 10.88
C GLN A 89 3.60 10.54 9.41
N ALA A 90 2.44 10.43 8.76
CA ALA A 90 2.36 10.12 7.34
C ALA A 90 3.03 11.20 6.50
N GLU A 91 3.92 10.77 5.61
CA GLU A 91 4.56 11.65 4.64
C GLU A 91 4.08 11.30 3.23
N ALA A 92 3.55 12.28 2.50
CA ALA A 92 3.24 12.11 1.09
C ALA A 92 4.55 12.15 0.29
N ILE A 93 4.97 11.00 -0.26
CA ILE A 93 6.18 10.90 -1.07
C ILE A 93 5.90 11.02 -2.58
N PHE A 94 4.62 10.95 -2.96
CA PHE A 94 4.15 11.24 -4.30
C PHE A 94 2.68 11.66 -4.29
N ALA A 95 2.35 12.70 -5.06
CA ALA A 95 0.97 13.15 -5.26
C ALA A 95 0.80 13.68 -6.70
N THR A 96 -0.14 13.11 -7.45
CA THR A 96 -0.57 13.64 -8.75
C THR A 96 -2.06 13.42 -8.95
N GLY A 97 -2.81 14.51 -9.17
CA GLY A 97 -4.27 14.46 -9.28
C GLY A 97 -4.92 13.74 -8.09
N ARG A 98 -5.67 12.67 -8.36
CA ARG A 98 -6.33 11.82 -7.34
C ARG A 98 -5.46 10.65 -6.87
N ARG A 99 -4.17 10.60 -7.21
CA ARG A 99 -3.28 9.50 -6.86
C ARG A 99 -2.22 9.95 -5.88
N GLN A 100 -2.11 9.24 -4.76
CA GLN A 100 -1.25 9.62 -3.65
C GLN A 100 -0.55 8.40 -3.06
N LEU A 101 0.73 8.56 -2.71
CA LEU A 101 1.54 7.55 -2.08
C LEU A 101 2.10 8.13 -0.77
N PHE A 102 1.78 7.46 0.33
CA PHE A 102 2.24 7.82 1.65
C PHE A 102 3.31 6.85 2.15
N MET A 103 4.21 7.35 2.99
CA MET A 103 5.11 6.53 3.80
C MET A 103 4.79 6.72 5.29
N LEU A 104 4.78 5.61 6.03
CA LEU A 104 4.52 5.53 7.45
C LEU A 104 5.52 4.61 8.14
N ARG A 105 5.86 4.89 9.40
CA ARG A 105 6.64 3.95 10.22
C ARG A 105 5.82 2.75 10.67
N THR A 106 4.59 3.02 11.14
CA THR A 106 3.69 2.02 11.72
C THR A 106 2.29 2.16 11.15
N LEU A 107 1.63 1.01 10.97
CA LEU A 107 0.21 0.92 10.60
C LEU A 107 -0.64 0.72 11.86
N ASP A 108 -0.50 1.63 12.82
CA ASP A 108 -1.46 1.71 13.92
C ASP A 108 -2.75 2.41 13.45
N ARG A 109 -3.81 2.27 14.23
CA ARG A 109 -5.14 2.79 13.91
C ARG A 109 -5.15 4.30 13.70
N GLN A 110 -4.34 5.05 14.45
CA GLN A 110 -4.32 6.51 14.37
C GLN A 110 -3.61 6.98 13.10
N SER A 111 -2.40 6.46 12.85
CA SER A 111 -1.58 6.80 11.69
C SER A 111 -2.27 6.41 10.40
N LEU A 112 -2.78 5.18 10.31
CA LEU A 112 -3.51 4.71 9.13
C LEU A 112 -4.84 5.45 8.97
N GLY A 113 -5.61 5.64 10.04
CA GLY A 113 -6.89 6.35 9.97
C GLY A 113 -6.76 7.79 9.46
N THR A 114 -5.69 8.49 9.84
CA THR A 114 -5.40 9.84 9.33
C THR A 114 -5.14 9.83 7.83
N VAL A 115 -4.39 8.84 7.34
CA VAL A 115 -4.12 8.70 5.90
C VAL A 115 -5.40 8.34 5.16
N LEU A 116 -6.16 7.33 5.60
CA LEU A 116 -7.40 6.93 4.92
C LEU A 116 -8.41 8.07 4.83
N ALA A 117 -8.56 8.86 5.90
CA ALA A 117 -9.42 10.05 5.89
C ALA A 117 -8.96 11.11 4.87
N TYR A 118 -7.65 11.24 4.64
CA TYR A 118 -7.10 12.15 3.62
C TYR A 118 -7.27 11.61 2.19
N LEU A 119 -7.24 10.28 2.02
CA LEU A 119 -7.40 9.61 0.74
C LEU A 119 -8.87 9.57 0.25
N ASP A 120 -9.84 9.83 1.13
CA ASP A 120 -11.28 9.72 0.85
C ASP A 120 -11.66 8.31 0.35
N VAL A 121 -11.23 7.30 1.12
CA VAL A 121 -11.45 5.85 0.87
C VAL A 121 -12.15 5.17 2.03
#